data_AF-Q54JM7-F1
#
_entry.id   AF-Q54JM7-F1
#
_cell.length_a   1.000
_cell.length_b   1.000
_cell.length_c   1.000
_cell.angle_alpha   90.00
_cell.angle_beta   90.00
_cell.angle_gamma   90.00
#
_symmetry.space_group_name_H-M   'P 1'
#
loop_
_entity.id
_entity.type
_entity.pdbx_description
1 polymer ?
#
loop_
_entity_poly.entity_id
_entity_poly.type
_entity_poly.pdbx_seq_one_letter_code
_entity_poly.pdbx_strand_id
1 'polypeptide(L)'
;MLKSKISFISRCTYKIIEAQKFEAQYLTKIKPSNQNINPRKSKFLKFFKDQPKITNNTNKTKTKAKANAKATPSETTEATTKEKNKVMTFLGKPFEFNRSRYIEISKENQIQLFFRALKHCGGSSISDIYKISYREFTNSPEGQSIFYFFGGSMVRMCYTLFPDFEWAPWLFKKNSDLSKMRREKDYDYSREIKWFAAKHNIKDSNLDDWYKMKLTDLLKECKIRNLFSIGLVDFIRKAYPHHKFYLFKFHKIILWWKYPDGLDDFRQYLLKETQFTSMEQFYLLSKTKFTSLGGTSLLLYYKYDLHQIYSILFPDYPWNKELLTPEAFQQLTNPKFEKIEPISKNFDFPKFKKKKSKFKYETFAPTQIETQQELLNKINENLK
;
A
#
# COMPACT_ATOMS: atom_id res chain seq x y z
N MET A 1 13.83 -23.35 -11.63
CA MET A 1 14.09 -22.05 -10.98
C MET A 1 14.85 -21.07 -11.89
N LEU A 2 15.96 -21.48 -12.52
CA LEU A 2 16.79 -20.61 -13.37
C LEU A 2 16.03 -19.96 -14.54
N LYS A 3 15.20 -20.72 -15.28
CA LYS A 3 14.38 -20.20 -16.40
C LYS A 3 13.45 -19.05 -15.99
N SER A 4 12.88 -19.09 -14.77
CA SER A 4 11.99 -18.03 -14.27
C SER A 4 12.76 -16.76 -13.90
N LYS A 5 13.93 -16.90 -13.25
CA LYS A 5 14.82 -15.77 -12.96
C LYS A 5 15.32 -15.10 -14.24
N ILE A 6 15.72 -15.89 -15.24
CA ILE A 6 16.14 -15.37 -16.56
C ILE A 6 14.98 -14.63 -17.24
N SER A 7 13.77 -15.21 -17.26
CA SER A 7 12.59 -14.57 -17.86
C SER A 7 12.23 -13.25 -17.18
N PHE A 8 12.39 -13.15 -15.85
CA PHE A 8 12.15 -11.90 -15.13
C PHE A 8 13.22 -10.85 -15.44
N ILE A 9 14.50 -11.21 -15.40
CA ILE A 9 15.61 -10.31 -15.73
C ILE A 9 15.45 -9.81 -17.17
N SER A 10 15.25 -10.70 -18.16
CA SER A 10 15.05 -10.30 -19.56
C SER A 10 13.86 -9.36 -19.74
N ARG A 11 12.75 -9.56 -19.00
CA ARG A 11 11.61 -8.64 -19.01
C ARG A 11 11.97 -7.27 -18.43
N CYS A 12 12.76 -7.22 -17.35
CA CYS A 12 13.26 -5.96 -16.82
C CYS A 12 14.22 -5.25 -17.80
N THR A 13 15.16 -5.98 -18.40
CA THR A 13 16.13 -5.40 -19.36
C THR A 13 15.44 -4.87 -20.60
N TYR A 14 14.51 -5.63 -21.18
CA TYR A 14 13.71 -5.19 -22.33
C TYR A 14 12.95 -3.89 -22.03
N LYS A 15 12.35 -3.78 -20.84
CA LYS A 15 11.64 -2.58 -20.40
C LYS A 15 12.54 -1.36 -20.22
N ILE A 16 13.79 -1.56 -19.79
CA ILE A 16 14.77 -0.46 -19.70
C ILE A 16 15.10 0.06 -21.11
N ILE A 17 15.29 -0.82 -22.09
CA ILE A 17 15.58 -0.44 -23.48
C ILE A 17 14.39 0.33 -24.11
N GLU A 18 13.15 -0.12 -23.88
CA GLU A 18 11.95 0.59 -24.31
C GLU A 18 11.85 1.99 -23.69
N ALA A 19 12.15 2.13 -22.40
CA ALA A 19 12.16 3.43 -21.73
C ALA A 19 13.21 4.39 -22.33
N GLN A 20 14.40 3.88 -22.69
CA GLN A 20 15.44 4.67 -23.35
C GLN A 20 15.02 5.12 -24.76
N LYS A 21 14.34 4.26 -25.53
CA LYS A 21 13.79 4.63 -26.84
C LYS A 21 12.72 5.71 -26.73
N PHE A 22 11.82 5.57 -25.76
CA PHE A 22 10.79 6.56 -25.47
C PHE A 22 11.39 7.90 -25.06
N GLU A 23 12.43 7.88 -24.22
CA GLU A 23 13.19 9.08 -23.82
C GLU A 23 13.81 9.79 -25.03
N ALA A 24 14.46 9.05 -25.95
CA ALA A 24 14.98 9.62 -27.19
C ALA A 24 13.88 10.25 -28.07
N GLN A 25 12.70 9.62 -28.14
CA GLN A 25 11.56 10.18 -28.87
C GLN A 25 10.98 11.44 -28.21
N TYR A 26 11.04 11.53 -26.88
CA TYR A 26 10.56 12.70 -26.16
C TYR A 26 11.53 13.86 -26.31
N LEU A 27 12.83 13.60 -26.08
CA LEU A 27 13.89 14.61 -26.20
C LEU A 27 14.00 15.19 -27.61
N THR A 28 13.73 14.40 -28.65
CA THR A 28 13.73 14.90 -30.05
C THR A 28 12.52 15.77 -30.40
N LYS A 29 11.39 15.63 -29.70
CA LYS A 29 10.19 16.47 -29.89
C LYS A 29 10.27 17.80 -29.17
N ILE A 30 11.11 17.93 -28.15
CA ILE A 30 11.35 19.18 -27.44
C ILE A 30 12.29 20.05 -28.30
N LYS A 31 11.73 20.79 -29.26
CA LYS A 31 12.45 21.93 -29.87
C LYS A 31 12.60 23.02 -28.81
N PRO A 32 13.79 23.64 -28.65
CA PRO A 32 13.94 24.78 -27.75
C PRO A 32 13.00 25.91 -28.22
N SER A 33 11.92 26.16 -27.47
CA SER A 33 11.09 27.32 -27.74
C SER A 33 11.81 28.55 -27.21
N ASN A 34 12.37 29.34 -28.13
CA ASN A 34 12.80 30.70 -27.84
C ASN A 34 11.54 31.55 -27.63
N GLN A 35 10.99 31.54 -26.41
CA GLN A 35 9.92 32.47 -26.04
C GLN A 35 10.42 33.46 -24.98
N ASN A 36 10.43 34.72 -25.44
CA ASN A 36 10.61 35.95 -24.72
C ASN A 36 9.61 36.04 -23.55
N ILE A 37 10.07 35.86 -22.32
CA ILE A 37 9.22 35.99 -21.14
C ILE A 37 9.11 37.49 -20.77
N ASN A 38 7.89 37.99 -20.90
CA ASN A 38 7.48 39.34 -20.53
C ASN A 38 7.68 39.60 -19.02
N PRO A 39 8.51 40.57 -18.60
CA PRO A 39 8.84 40.79 -17.21
C PRO A 39 7.87 41.78 -16.59
N ARG A 40 6.65 41.37 -16.21
CA ARG A 40 5.74 42.20 -15.37
C ARG A 40 4.57 41.40 -14.79
N LYS A 41 4.75 40.93 -13.54
CA LYS A 41 3.76 40.75 -12.43
C LYS A 41 4.38 39.80 -11.37
N SER A 42 5.01 40.31 -10.31
CA SER A 42 4.41 40.48 -8.95
C SER A 42 3.91 39.14 -8.38
N LYS A 43 4.46 38.48 -7.34
CA LYS A 43 5.02 38.99 -6.07
C LYS A 43 5.85 37.91 -5.31
N PHE A 44 6.58 37.02 -6.01
CA PHE A 44 7.28 35.86 -5.40
C PHE A 44 8.81 35.79 -5.63
N LEU A 45 9.42 36.85 -6.19
CA LEU A 45 10.86 36.88 -6.56
C LEU A 45 11.63 37.99 -5.82
N LYS A 46 11.58 38.00 -4.48
CA LYS A 46 12.39 38.91 -3.64
C LYS A 46 13.68 38.29 -3.09
N PHE A 47 14.07 37.09 -3.52
CA PHE A 47 15.17 36.33 -2.90
C PHE A 47 16.46 36.23 -3.74
N PHE A 48 16.55 36.82 -4.94
CA PHE A 48 17.73 36.68 -5.82
C PHE A 48 18.07 37.96 -6.60
N LYS A 49 18.44 39.03 -5.91
CA LYS A 49 19.06 40.21 -6.54
C LYS A 49 20.18 40.76 -5.66
N ASP A 50 21.35 40.16 -5.78
CA ASP A 50 22.65 40.79 -5.49
C ASP A 50 23.72 40.08 -6.33
N GLN A 51 23.95 40.54 -7.57
CA GLN A 51 25.25 40.50 -8.26
C GLN A 51 25.21 41.46 -9.49
N PRO A 52 26.35 42.09 -9.87
CA PRO A 52 26.38 43.29 -10.71
C PRO A 52 26.38 43.00 -12.23
N LYS A 53 25.97 44.02 -12.99
CA LYS A 53 25.76 44.03 -14.44
C LYS A 53 27.09 44.04 -15.21
N ILE A 54 27.20 43.22 -16.25
CA ILE A 54 28.14 43.42 -17.36
C ILE A 54 27.33 43.88 -18.57
N THR A 55 27.63 45.08 -19.04
CA THR A 55 27.10 45.70 -20.26
C THR A 55 27.84 45.18 -21.49
N ASN A 56 27.13 44.92 -22.59
CA ASN A 56 27.70 45.10 -23.92
C ASN A 56 26.66 45.65 -24.90
N ASN A 57 27.19 46.53 -25.74
CA ASN A 57 26.54 47.57 -26.51
C ASN A 57 26.52 47.12 -27.98
N THR A 58 25.37 47.17 -28.66
CA THR A 58 25.35 47.22 -30.14
C THR A 58 24.07 47.86 -30.67
N ASN A 59 24.26 48.66 -31.71
CA ASN A 59 23.40 49.70 -32.22
C ASN A 59 22.27 49.23 -33.15
N LYS A 60 21.15 49.97 -33.07
CA LYS A 60 20.25 50.49 -34.12
C LYS A 60 20.22 49.80 -35.50
N THR A 61 18.99 49.53 -35.98
CA THR A 61 18.33 50.38 -36.99
C THR A 61 16.81 50.16 -37.01
N LYS A 62 16.10 51.27 -37.24
CA LYS A 62 14.64 51.41 -37.34
C LYS A 62 14.22 51.31 -38.81
N THR A 63 13.08 50.72 -39.08
CA THR A 63 12.21 51.11 -40.20
C THR A 63 10.75 51.03 -39.75
N LYS A 64 10.06 52.17 -39.90
CA LYS A 64 8.61 52.35 -39.74
C LYS A 64 7.97 52.21 -41.12
N ALA A 65 6.81 51.56 -41.21
CA ALA A 65 5.82 51.86 -42.23
C ALA A 65 4.42 51.78 -41.61
N LYS A 66 3.68 52.88 -41.71
CA LYS A 66 2.24 53.02 -41.43
C LYS A 66 1.49 52.73 -42.73
N ALA A 67 0.33 52.07 -42.65
CA ALA A 67 -0.83 52.42 -43.47
C ALA A 67 -2.12 51.86 -42.83
N ASN A 68 -3.12 52.74 -42.74
CA ASN A 68 -4.47 52.52 -42.22
C ASN A 68 -5.34 51.80 -43.26
N ALA A 69 -6.29 50.97 -42.82
CA ALA A 69 -7.60 50.84 -43.48
C ALA A 69 -8.65 50.27 -42.52
N LYS A 70 -9.89 50.73 -42.73
CA LYS A 70 -11.06 50.76 -41.85
C LYS A 70 -11.91 49.48 -41.92
N ALA A 71 -12.39 49.08 -40.74
CA ALA A 71 -13.67 48.46 -40.36
C ALA A 71 -14.59 47.79 -41.40
N THR A 72 -15.09 46.58 -41.08
CA THR A 72 -16.54 46.32 -40.78
C THR A 72 -16.70 45.01 -39.96
N PRO A 73 -17.69 44.86 -39.06
CA PRO A 73 -17.83 43.71 -38.16
C PRO A 73 -19.08 42.85 -38.43
N SER A 74 -18.91 41.53 -38.41
CA SER A 74 -19.90 40.45 -38.13
C SER A 74 -19.15 39.15 -38.46
N GLU A 75 -19.32 37.98 -37.85
CA GLU A 75 -20.43 37.37 -37.13
C GLU A 75 -19.87 36.09 -36.46
N THR A 76 -20.59 35.56 -35.48
CA THR A 76 -20.54 34.15 -34.98
C THR A 76 -19.25 33.60 -34.33
N THR A 77 -19.12 33.79 -33.02
CA THR A 77 -18.35 32.89 -32.12
C THR A 77 -19.22 32.38 -30.97
N GLU A 78 -19.95 31.28 -31.19
CA GLU A 78 -20.58 30.46 -30.16
C GLU A 78 -20.29 28.98 -30.44
N ALA A 79 -19.08 28.50 -30.17
CA ALA A 79 -18.80 27.04 -30.21
C ALA A 79 -17.59 26.56 -29.37
N THR A 80 -16.68 27.42 -28.89
CA THR A 80 -15.37 26.96 -28.38
C THR A 80 -15.21 26.92 -26.85
N THR A 81 -16.27 27.17 -26.07
CA THR A 81 -16.15 27.26 -24.59
C THR A 81 -16.38 25.92 -23.86
N LYS A 82 -16.80 24.84 -24.54
CA LYS A 82 -17.12 23.55 -23.90
C LYS A 82 -15.93 22.60 -23.68
N GLU A 83 -14.72 22.91 -24.18
CA GLU A 83 -13.55 22.03 -24.02
C GLU A 83 -12.69 22.34 -22.78
N LYS A 84 -12.94 23.47 -22.09
CA LYS A 84 -12.06 23.97 -21.00
C LYS A 84 -12.21 23.27 -19.63
N ASN A 85 -13.12 22.30 -19.50
CA ASN A 85 -13.35 21.57 -18.25
C ASN A 85 -13.14 20.05 -18.39
N LYS A 86 -12.12 19.63 -19.15
CA LYS A 86 -11.67 18.24 -19.07
C LYS A 86 -11.02 18.00 -17.71
N VAL A 87 -11.81 17.53 -16.75
CA VAL A 87 -11.33 17.11 -15.44
C VAL A 87 -10.32 15.99 -15.66
N MET A 88 -9.04 16.25 -15.36
CA MET A 88 -8.04 15.19 -15.36
C MET A 88 -8.44 14.17 -14.28
N THR A 89 -8.68 12.94 -14.70
CA THR A 89 -8.88 11.82 -13.80
C THR A 89 -7.52 11.20 -13.49
N PHE A 90 -7.19 11.06 -12.22
CA PHE A 90 -6.01 10.33 -11.76
C PHE A 90 -6.50 9.01 -11.15
N LEU A 91 -6.08 7.88 -11.71
CA LEU A 91 -6.57 6.54 -11.32
C LEU A 91 -8.11 6.44 -11.26
N GLY A 92 -8.79 7.06 -12.23
CA GLY A 92 -10.26 7.03 -12.34
C GLY A 92 -11.00 7.98 -11.37
N LYS A 93 -10.30 8.83 -10.62
CA LYS A 93 -10.92 9.82 -9.72
C LYS A 93 -10.71 11.25 -10.23
N PRO A 94 -11.75 12.08 -10.29
CA PRO A 94 -11.60 13.50 -10.61
C PRO A 94 -10.78 14.18 -9.51
N PHE A 95 -9.78 14.97 -9.91
CA PHE A 95 -8.87 15.64 -8.99
C PHE A 95 -9.08 17.16 -9.03
N GLU A 96 -9.50 17.74 -7.90
CA GLU A 96 -9.55 19.20 -7.73
C GLU A 96 -8.16 19.74 -7.42
N PHE A 97 -7.48 20.21 -8.46
CA PHE A 97 -6.24 20.97 -8.31
C PHE A 97 -6.57 22.31 -7.63
N ASN A 98 -5.85 22.70 -6.57
CA ASN A 98 -5.99 24.06 -6.03
C ASN A 98 -5.35 25.05 -7.01
N ARG A 99 -6.08 25.36 -8.09
CA ARG A 99 -5.66 26.20 -9.22
C ARG A 99 -5.25 27.62 -8.79
N SER A 100 -5.72 28.09 -7.64
CA SER A 100 -5.53 29.48 -7.21
C SER A 100 -4.07 29.88 -6.92
N ARG A 101 -3.15 28.92 -6.72
CA ARG A 101 -1.78 29.22 -6.26
C ARG A 101 -0.69 29.07 -7.29
N TYR A 102 -0.95 28.48 -8.45
CA TYR A 102 0.08 28.21 -9.44
C TYR A 102 -0.36 28.74 -10.80
N ILE A 103 0.47 29.61 -11.39
CA ILE A 103 0.38 29.94 -12.81
C ILE A 103 0.36 28.60 -13.56
N GLU A 104 -0.55 28.43 -14.50
CA GLU A 104 -0.63 27.21 -15.31
C GLU A 104 0.70 27.02 -16.06
N ILE A 105 1.56 26.14 -15.53
CA ILE A 105 2.79 25.72 -16.20
C ILE A 105 2.37 24.75 -17.29
N SER A 106 2.74 24.99 -18.55
CA SER A 106 2.46 24.06 -19.64
C SER A 106 3.07 22.69 -19.34
N LYS A 107 2.46 21.59 -19.82
CA LYS A 107 3.00 20.23 -19.61
C LYS A 107 4.45 20.10 -20.11
N GLU A 108 4.77 20.74 -21.22
CA GLU A 108 6.13 20.83 -21.78
C GLU A 108 7.11 21.47 -20.76
N ASN A 109 6.75 22.63 -20.22
CA ASN A 109 7.58 23.32 -19.22
C ASN A 109 7.70 22.51 -17.91
N GLN A 110 6.65 21.79 -17.51
CA GLN A 110 6.69 20.89 -16.36
C GLN A 110 7.73 19.77 -16.53
N ILE A 111 7.78 19.18 -17.73
CA ILE A 111 8.74 18.12 -18.07
C ILE A 111 10.16 18.69 -18.11
N GLN A 112 10.36 19.88 -18.66
CA GLN A 112 11.66 20.55 -18.64
C GLN A 112 12.14 20.85 -17.22
N LEU A 113 11.25 21.32 -16.33
CA LEU A 113 11.58 21.52 -14.91
C LEU A 113 11.97 20.21 -14.24
N PHE A 114 11.23 19.12 -14.50
CA PHE A 114 11.57 17.79 -13.99
C PHE A 114 12.97 17.36 -14.42
N PHE A 115 13.32 17.44 -15.70
CA PHE A 115 14.64 17.02 -16.18
C PHE A 115 15.78 17.94 -15.69
N ARG A 116 15.54 19.25 -15.53
CA ARG A 116 16.52 20.15 -14.91
C ARG A 116 16.80 19.78 -13.45
N ALA A 117 15.74 19.50 -12.68
CA ALA A 117 15.85 19.03 -11.30
C ALA A 117 16.58 17.68 -11.21
N LEU A 118 16.26 16.76 -12.12
CA LEU A 118 16.89 15.44 -12.22
C LEU A 118 18.39 15.56 -12.53
N LYS A 119 18.74 16.40 -13.51
CA LYS A 119 20.14 16.69 -13.87
C LYS A 119 20.93 17.31 -12.72
N HIS A 120 20.31 18.21 -11.95
CA HIS A 120 20.91 18.78 -10.74
C HIS A 120 21.25 17.69 -9.69
N CYS A 121 20.53 16.57 -9.68
CA CYS A 121 20.78 15.43 -8.80
C CYS A 121 21.69 14.37 -9.43
N GLY A 122 22.35 14.66 -10.55
CA GLY A 122 23.21 13.71 -11.27
C GLY A 122 22.46 12.64 -12.06
N GLY A 123 21.14 12.75 -12.20
CA GLY A 123 20.34 11.85 -13.04
C GLY A 123 20.37 12.28 -14.50
N SER A 124 20.37 11.29 -15.41
CA SER A 124 20.38 11.52 -16.87
C SER A 124 19.18 10.91 -17.57
N SER A 125 18.50 9.96 -16.94
CA SER A 125 17.33 9.26 -17.47
C SER A 125 16.15 9.34 -16.52
N ILE A 126 14.91 9.27 -17.03
CA ILE A 126 13.69 9.22 -16.19
C ILE A 126 13.80 8.18 -15.06
N SER A 127 14.46 7.04 -15.33
CA SER A 127 14.65 5.95 -14.35
C SER A 127 15.57 6.33 -13.18
N ASP A 128 16.44 7.32 -13.32
CA ASP A 128 17.34 7.76 -12.26
C ASP A 128 16.59 8.40 -11.08
N ILE A 129 15.32 8.78 -11.26
CA ILE A 129 14.48 9.27 -10.16
C ILE A 129 14.35 8.23 -9.03
N TYR A 130 14.46 6.93 -9.31
CA TYR A 130 14.47 5.89 -8.27
C TYR A 130 15.69 5.95 -7.37
N LYS A 131 16.82 6.51 -7.85
CA LYS A 131 18.08 6.66 -7.13
C LYS A 131 18.16 7.96 -6.32
N ILE A 132 17.20 8.86 -6.51
CA ILE A 132 17.18 10.20 -5.93
C ILE A 132 16.10 10.25 -4.85
N SER A 133 16.47 10.67 -3.65
CA SER A 133 15.53 10.91 -2.56
C SER A 133 14.72 12.18 -2.83
N TYR A 134 13.55 12.30 -2.22
CA TYR A 134 12.70 13.47 -2.42
C TYR A 134 13.43 14.73 -1.93
N ARG A 135 14.19 14.62 -0.82
CA ARG A 135 14.99 15.73 -0.31
C ARG A 135 16.02 16.18 -1.34
N GLU A 136 16.81 15.24 -1.89
CA GLU A 136 17.79 15.53 -2.95
C GLU A 136 17.10 16.21 -4.15
N PHE A 137 15.97 15.67 -4.62
CA PHE A 137 15.22 16.24 -5.74
C PHE A 137 14.77 17.69 -5.47
N THR A 138 14.22 17.94 -4.27
CA THR A 138 13.71 19.26 -3.86
C THR A 138 14.79 20.24 -3.41
N ASN A 139 16.06 19.85 -3.37
CA ASN A 139 17.15 20.77 -3.05
C ASN A 139 17.48 21.72 -4.21
N SER A 140 16.99 21.46 -5.42
CA SER A 140 17.03 22.40 -6.54
C SER A 140 15.78 23.29 -6.57
N PRO A 141 15.89 24.58 -6.97
CA PRO A 141 14.71 25.43 -7.16
C PRO A 141 13.69 24.82 -8.13
N GLU A 142 14.15 24.22 -9.23
CA GLU A 142 13.30 23.56 -10.22
C GLU A 142 12.56 22.37 -9.60
N GLY A 143 13.28 21.52 -8.86
CA GLY A 143 12.72 20.34 -8.21
C GLY A 143 11.70 20.69 -7.14
N GLN A 144 11.99 21.71 -6.33
CA GLN A 144 11.04 22.23 -5.35
C GLN A 144 9.78 22.77 -6.03
N SER A 145 9.93 23.57 -7.09
CA SER A 145 8.80 24.17 -7.83
C SER A 145 7.89 23.10 -8.43
N ILE A 146 8.46 22.12 -9.14
CA ILE A 146 7.65 21.08 -9.80
C ILE A 146 7.05 20.10 -8.79
N PHE A 147 7.77 19.77 -7.72
CA PHE A 147 7.25 18.91 -6.65
C PHE A 147 6.04 19.54 -5.94
N TYR A 148 6.10 20.84 -5.62
CA TYR A 148 4.99 21.56 -5.01
C TYR A 148 3.84 21.82 -5.98
N PHE A 149 4.11 21.97 -7.28
CA PHE A 149 3.07 22.01 -8.31
C PHE A 149 2.19 20.76 -8.25
N PHE A 150 2.77 19.58 -8.03
CA PHE A 150 2.02 18.32 -7.85
C PHE A 150 1.53 18.08 -6.41
N GLY A 151 1.50 19.11 -5.57
CA GLY A 151 1.01 19.01 -4.19
C GLY A 151 1.91 18.18 -3.28
N GLY A 152 3.20 18.12 -3.58
CA GLY A 152 4.19 17.38 -2.79
C GLY A 152 4.11 15.86 -2.94
N SER A 153 3.69 15.37 -4.12
CA SER A 153 3.61 13.95 -4.44
C SER A 153 4.52 13.63 -5.62
N MET A 154 5.59 12.88 -5.37
CA MET A 154 6.49 12.39 -6.42
C MET A 154 5.75 11.40 -7.31
N VAL A 155 4.88 10.56 -6.73
CA VAL A 155 4.07 9.60 -7.49
C VAL A 155 3.16 10.33 -8.47
N ARG A 156 2.39 11.31 -8.01
CA ARG A 156 1.50 12.11 -8.87
C ARG A 156 2.27 12.80 -9.98
N MET A 157 3.41 13.41 -9.66
CA MET A 157 4.25 14.06 -10.65
C MET A 157 4.68 13.07 -11.73
N CYS A 158 5.30 11.95 -11.34
CA CYS A 158 5.77 10.91 -12.23
C CYS A 158 4.68 10.37 -13.17
N TYR A 159 3.53 9.96 -12.62
CA TYR A 159 2.40 9.43 -13.41
C TYR A 159 1.76 10.49 -14.32
N THR A 160 1.78 11.77 -13.93
CA THR A 160 1.18 12.85 -14.74
C THR A 160 2.09 13.27 -15.90
N LEU A 161 3.39 13.41 -15.61
CA LEU A 161 4.39 13.82 -16.60
C LEU A 161 4.70 12.70 -17.59
N PHE A 162 4.79 11.47 -17.10
CA PHE A 162 5.20 10.29 -17.86
C PHE A 162 4.19 9.15 -17.68
N PRO A 163 2.97 9.28 -18.25
CA PRO A 163 1.90 8.29 -18.05
C PRO A 163 2.22 6.93 -18.68
N ASP A 164 3.04 6.91 -19.72
CA ASP A 164 3.45 5.69 -20.44
C ASP A 164 4.58 4.95 -19.73
N PHE A 165 5.19 5.55 -18.71
CA PHE A 165 6.25 4.92 -17.93
C PHE A 165 5.64 4.06 -16.81
N GLU A 166 6.05 2.79 -16.72
CA GLU A 166 5.57 1.86 -15.71
C GLU A 166 6.20 2.17 -14.35
N TRP A 167 5.56 3.06 -13.60
CA TRP A 167 6.04 3.49 -12.29
C TRP A 167 5.83 2.42 -11.20
N ALA A 168 6.88 2.21 -10.41
CA ALA A 168 6.90 1.38 -9.20
C ALA A 168 7.26 2.26 -7.97
N PRO A 169 6.32 3.07 -7.44
CA PRO A 169 6.56 4.03 -6.36
C PRO A 169 7.31 3.49 -5.13
N TRP A 170 7.13 2.22 -4.80
CA TRP A 170 7.83 1.53 -3.72
C TRP A 170 9.35 1.46 -3.91
N LEU A 171 9.84 1.63 -5.14
CA LEU A 171 11.26 1.65 -5.46
C LEU A 171 11.91 3.03 -5.33
N PHE A 172 11.17 4.14 -5.17
CA PHE A 172 11.83 5.44 -4.99
C PHE A 172 12.73 5.41 -3.75
N LYS A 173 13.92 5.98 -3.83
CA LYS A 173 14.85 6.05 -2.69
C LYS A 173 14.13 6.57 -1.45
N LYS A 174 14.23 5.81 -0.37
CA LYS A 174 13.59 6.10 0.92
C LYS A 174 14.17 7.41 1.45
N ASN A 175 13.36 8.44 1.69
CA ASN A 175 13.84 9.50 2.59
C ASN A 175 13.91 8.90 3.99
N SER A 176 15.04 9.09 4.67
CA SER A 176 15.16 8.82 6.10
C SER A 176 13.99 9.45 6.87
N ASP A 177 13.59 10.66 6.47
CA ASP A 177 12.54 11.49 7.08
C ASP A 177 11.10 11.17 6.63
N LEU A 178 10.87 10.08 5.87
CA LEU A 178 9.53 9.72 5.40
C LEU A 178 8.51 9.50 6.53
N SER A 179 8.92 9.39 7.80
CA SER A 179 7.98 9.40 8.93
C SER A 179 7.06 10.62 8.94
N LYS A 180 7.50 11.75 8.33
CA LYS A 180 6.72 12.99 8.21
C LYS A 180 5.97 13.12 6.89
N MET A 181 6.32 12.36 5.85
CA MET A 181 5.60 12.45 4.58
C MET A 181 4.25 11.76 4.72
N ARG A 182 3.20 12.58 4.77
CA ARG A 182 1.80 12.18 4.67
C ARG A 182 1.67 11.14 3.55
N ARG A 183 1.07 9.99 3.85
CA ARG A 183 0.75 8.94 2.86
C ARG A 183 0.28 9.59 1.57
N GLU A 184 1.03 9.42 0.49
CA GLU A 184 0.63 9.94 -0.81
C GLU A 184 -0.73 9.31 -1.14
N LYS A 185 -1.78 10.13 -1.27
CA LYS A 185 -3.16 9.65 -1.48
C LYS A 185 -3.29 8.81 -2.76
N ASP A 186 -2.34 9.00 -3.66
CA ASP A 186 -2.23 8.44 -5.00
C ASP A 186 -1.42 7.13 -5.04
N TYR A 187 -0.94 6.67 -3.88
CA TYR A 187 -0.13 5.48 -3.78
C TYR A 187 -0.98 4.21 -3.83
N ASP A 188 -0.77 3.40 -4.86
CA ASP A 188 -1.44 2.10 -5.03
C ASP A 188 -0.68 1.00 -4.27
N TYR A 189 -1.05 0.81 -3.00
CA TYR A 189 -0.47 -0.24 -2.16
C TYR A 189 -0.75 -1.66 -2.68
N SER A 190 -1.84 -1.87 -3.42
CA SER A 190 -2.15 -3.20 -3.96
C SER A 190 -1.12 -3.63 -5.00
N ARG A 191 -0.60 -2.68 -5.80
CA ARG A 191 0.51 -2.95 -6.73
C ARG A 191 1.82 -3.28 -6.01
N GLU A 192 2.12 -2.58 -4.92
CA GLU A 192 3.30 -2.86 -4.11
C GLU A 192 3.24 -4.26 -3.49
N ILE A 193 2.09 -4.64 -2.92
CA ILE A 193 1.87 -5.99 -2.36
C ILE A 193 2.04 -7.06 -3.44
N LYS A 194 1.48 -6.84 -4.64
CA LYS A 194 1.63 -7.78 -5.77
C LYS A 194 3.07 -7.88 -6.26
N TRP A 195 3.81 -6.77 -6.28
CA TRP A 195 5.24 -6.78 -6.57
C TRP A 195 6.01 -7.60 -5.52
N PHE A 196 5.71 -7.40 -4.24
CA PHE A 196 6.34 -8.16 -3.16
C PHE A 196 6.05 -9.66 -3.30
N ALA A 197 4.79 -10.03 -3.56
CA ALA A 197 4.40 -11.41 -3.83
C ALA A 197 5.20 -12.02 -4.98
N ALA A 198 5.27 -11.33 -6.12
CA ALA A 198 6.02 -11.79 -7.28
C ALA A 198 7.52 -11.96 -6.98
N LYS A 199 8.12 -11.00 -6.25
CA LYS A 199 9.53 -11.05 -5.82
C LYS A 199 9.82 -12.28 -4.95
N HIS A 200 8.88 -12.65 -4.07
CA HIS A 200 8.98 -13.80 -3.17
C HIS A 200 8.34 -15.08 -3.73
N ASN A 201 8.05 -15.12 -5.04
CA ASN A 201 7.45 -16.27 -5.74
C ASN A 201 6.07 -16.73 -5.21
N ILE A 202 5.32 -15.85 -4.56
CA ILE A 202 3.93 -16.11 -4.17
C ILE A 202 3.07 -15.99 -5.43
N LYS A 203 2.50 -17.10 -5.86
CA LYS A 203 1.69 -17.17 -7.08
C LYS A 203 0.22 -16.92 -6.75
N ASP A 204 -0.52 -16.33 -7.70
CA ASP A 204 -1.97 -16.14 -7.57
C ASP A 204 -2.73 -17.46 -7.41
N SER A 205 -2.18 -18.58 -7.90
CA SER A 205 -2.73 -19.93 -7.72
C SER A 205 -2.53 -20.50 -6.31
N ASN A 206 -1.64 -19.92 -5.51
CA ASN A 206 -1.30 -20.39 -4.17
C ASN A 206 -1.07 -19.23 -3.19
N LEU A 207 -2.12 -18.45 -2.94
CA LEU A 207 -2.05 -17.30 -2.03
C LEU A 207 -1.84 -17.70 -0.56
N ASP A 208 -2.01 -18.98 -0.21
CA ASP A 208 -1.70 -19.50 1.12
C ASP A 208 -0.19 -19.43 1.44
N ASP A 209 0.68 -19.27 0.44
CA ASP A 209 2.10 -19.02 0.67
C ASP A 209 2.37 -17.71 1.44
N TRP A 210 1.40 -16.78 1.47
CA TRP A 210 1.46 -15.59 2.34
C TRP A 210 1.60 -15.94 3.82
N TYR A 211 1.05 -17.07 4.29
CA TYR A 211 1.17 -17.48 5.69
C TYR A 211 2.60 -17.90 6.07
N LYS A 212 3.42 -18.27 5.09
CA LYS A 212 4.84 -18.63 5.29
C LYS A 212 5.72 -17.39 5.41
N MET A 213 5.23 -16.22 4.98
CA MET A 213 5.98 -14.98 5.02
C MET A 213 5.97 -14.35 6.40
N LYS A 214 7.12 -13.82 6.83
CA LYS A 214 7.16 -12.96 8.01
C LYS A 214 6.68 -11.57 7.60
N LEU A 215 5.70 -11.04 8.32
CA LEU A 215 5.22 -9.67 8.11
C LEU A 215 6.34 -8.61 8.30
N THR A 216 7.40 -8.94 9.05
CA THR A 216 8.60 -8.10 9.17
C THR A 216 9.36 -7.95 7.87
N ASP A 217 9.34 -8.95 6.99
CA ASP A 217 10.04 -8.88 5.70
C ASP A 217 9.27 -7.96 4.74
N LEU A 218 7.95 -8.01 4.80
CA LEU A 218 7.08 -7.04 4.13
C LEU A 218 7.38 -5.60 4.58
N LEU A 219 7.51 -5.35 5.90
CA LEU A 219 7.86 -4.03 6.44
C LEU A 219 9.25 -3.52 6.02
N LYS A 220 10.21 -4.43 5.84
CA LYS A 220 11.58 -4.08 5.44
C LYS A 220 11.64 -3.67 3.97
N GLU A 221 10.96 -4.41 3.11
CA GLU A 221 11.07 -4.28 1.66
C GLU A 221 10.02 -3.34 1.05
N CYS A 222 8.87 -3.19 1.70
CA CYS A 222 7.82 -2.28 1.28
C CYS A 222 7.89 -0.94 2.03
N LYS A 223 7.34 0.11 1.42
CA LYS A 223 7.15 1.44 2.01
C LYS A 223 5.94 1.53 2.94
N ILE A 224 5.32 0.39 3.23
CA ILE A 224 4.19 0.24 4.14
C ILE A 224 4.71 0.40 5.58
N ARG A 225 4.88 1.64 6.04
CA ARG A 225 5.39 1.95 7.40
C ARG A 225 4.26 2.16 8.41
N ASN A 226 4.58 1.94 9.68
CA ASN A 226 3.75 2.27 10.86
C ASN A 226 2.39 1.58 10.93
N LEU A 227 2.29 0.38 10.36
CA LEU A 227 1.08 -0.41 10.45
C LEU A 227 1.33 -1.55 11.41
N PHE A 228 0.43 -1.68 12.38
CA PHE A 228 0.32 -2.89 13.19
C PHE A 228 0.17 -4.09 12.26
N SER A 229 0.54 -5.29 12.74
CA SER A 229 0.45 -6.52 11.95
C SER A 229 -0.91 -6.70 11.27
N ILE A 230 -1.99 -6.30 11.94
CA ILE A 230 -3.35 -6.33 11.38
C ILE A 230 -3.51 -5.44 10.14
N GLY A 231 -2.92 -4.24 10.16
CA GLY A 231 -2.95 -3.31 9.04
C GLY A 231 -2.17 -3.84 7.83
N LEU A 232 -1.09 -4.60 8.04
CA LEU A 232 -0.36 -5.25 6.94
C LEU A 232 -1.21 -6.30 6.23
N VAL A 233 -1.96 -7.11 6.99
CA VAL A 233 -2.86 -8.09 6.38
C VAL A 233 -4.02 -7.41 5.64
N ASP A 234 -4.48 -6.24 6.11
CA ASP A 234 -5.47 -5.47 5.35
C ASP A 234 -4.96 -5.02 3.98
N PHE A 235 -3.66 -4.71 3.84
CA PHE A 235 -3.06 -4.44 2.52
C PHE A 235 -3.04 -5.70 1.65
N ILE A 236 -2.72 -6.86 2.22
CA ILE A 236 -2.76 -8.14 1.51
C ILE A 236 -4.20 -8.44 1.03
N ARG A 237 -5.21 -8.30 1.91
CA ARG A 237 -6.63 -8.49 1.56
C ARG A 237 -7.11 -7.54 0.48
N LYS A 238 -6.67 -6.27 0.52
CA LYS A 238 -6.99 -5.28 -0.53
C LYS A 238 -6.36 -5.63 -1.88
N ALA A 239 -5.17 -6.23 -1.88
CA ALA A 239 -4.51 -6.67 -3.09
C ALA A 239 -5.16 -7.93 -3.71
N TYR A 240 -5.77 -8.78 -2.87
CA TYR A 240 -6.39 -10.05 -3.25
C TYR A 240 -7.80 -10.20 -2.65
N PRO A 241 -8.78 -9.38 -3.07
CA PRO A 241 -10.09 -9.30 -2.43
C PRO A 241 -10.93 -10.58 -2.52
N HIS A 242 -10.62 -11.47 -3.45
CA HIS A 242 -11.34 -12.73 -3.67
C HIS A 242 -10.80 -13.91 -2.85
N HIS A 243 -9.64 -13.75 -2.20
CA HIS A 243 -9.05 -14.81 -1.38
C HIS A 243 -9.39 -14.60 0.09
N LYS A 244 -9.97 -15.63 0.73
CA LYS A 244 -10.29 -15.59 2.16
C LYS A 244 -9.04 -15.87 2.98
N PHE A 245 -8.38 -14.81 3.43
CA PHE A 245 -7.27 -14.93 4.38
C PHE A 245 -7.76 -15.19 5.81
N TYR A 246 -7.15 -16.16 6.46
CA TYR A 246 -7.34 -16.46 7.88
C TYR A 246 -6.26 -15.75 8.70
N LEU A 247 -6.63 -14.68 9.43
CA LEU A 247 -5.63 -13.83 10.08
C LEU A 247 -4.79 -14.58 11.13
N PHE A 248 -5.37 -15.57 11.82
CA PHE A 248 -4.65 -16.42 12.77
C PHE A 248 -3.52 -17.26 12.15
N LYS A 249 -3.58 -17.53 10.84
CA LYS A 249 -2.51 -18.26 10.15
C LYS A 249 -1.27 -17.39 9.91
N PHE A 250 -1.38 -16.07 9.99
CA PHE A 250 -0.21 -15.21 9.94
C PHE A 250 0.55 -15.25 11.26
N HIS A 251 1.87 -15.38 11.15
CA HIS A 251 2.74 -15.40 12.32
C HIS A 251 2.59 -14.11 13.17
N LYS A 252 2.41 -14.28 14.49
CA LYS A 252 2.37 -13.22 15.53
C LYS A 252 1.17 -12.27 15.56
N ILE A 253 0.01 -12.62 14.98
CA ILE A 253 -1.20 -11.80 15.13
C ILE A 253 -2.01 -12.23 16.37
N ILE A 254 -1.55 -11.88 17.58
CA ILE A 254 -2.21 -12.24 18.84
C ILE A 254 -3.49 -11.40 19.09
N LEU A 255 -3.46 -10.11 18.78
CA LEU A 255 -4.57 -9.19 19.07
C LEU A 255 -5.84 -9.49 18.27
N TRP A 256 -5.78 -10.38 17.29
CA TRP A 256 -6.94 -10.71 16.46
C TRP A 256 -8.05 -11.45 17.22
N TRP A 257 -7.70 -12.17 18.28
CA TRP A 257 -8.66 -12.89 19.13
C TRP A 257 -9.58 -11.96 19.93
N LYS A 258 -9.24 -10.67 20.02
CA LYS A 258 -10.11 -9.65 20.62
C LYS A 258 -11.35 -9.35 19.75
N TYR A 259 -11.32 -9.68 18.46
CA TYR A 259 -12.42 -9.40 17.53
C TYR A 259 -13.32 -10.63 17.36
N PRO A 260 -14.66 -10.48 17.48
CA PRO A 260 -15.61 -11.58 17.30
C PRO A 260 -15.48 -12.30 15.96
N ASP A 261 -15.23 -11.54 14.87
CA ASP A 261 -15.00 -12.11 13.54
C ASP A 261 -13.86 -13.13 13.53
N GLY A 262 -12.83 -12.91 14.37
CA GLY A 262 -11.67 -13.78 14.38
C GLY A 262 -11.88 -15.11 15.07
N LEU A 263 -12.61 -15.09 16.19
CA LEU A 263 -13.05 -16.29 16.86
C LEU A 263 -13.99 -17.12 15.95
N ASP A 264 -14.90 -16.46 15.23
CA ASP A 264 -15.80 -17.14 14.30
C ASP A 264 -15.05 -17.76 13.10
N ASP A 265 -14.12 -17.03 12.49
CA ASP A 265 -13.31 -17.55 11.38
C ASP A 265 -12.46 -18.75 11.81
N PHE A 266 -11.86 -18.70 12.99
CA PHE A 266 -11.09 -19.82 13.53
C PHE A 266 -11.98 -21.00 13.89
N ARG A 267 -13.15 -20.76 14.49
CA ARG A 267 -14.14 -21.81 14.77
C ARG A 267 -14.56 -22.55 13.50
N GLN A 268 -14.93 -21.82 12.45
CA GLN A 268 -15.32 -22.42 11.17
C GLN A 268 -14.16 -23.20 10.55
N TYR A 269 -12.94 -22.66 10.63
CA TYR A 269 -11.75 -23.36 10.16
C TYR A 269 -11.52 -24.66 10.95
N LEU A 270 -11.62 -24.60 12.27
CA LEU A 270 -11.39 -25.73 13.17
C LEU A 270 -12.38 -26.88 12.88
N LEU A 271 -13.67 -26.57 12.74
CA LEU A 271 -14.69 -27.55 12.36
C LEU A 271 -14.41 -28.19 10.99
N LYS A 272 -14.04 -27.36 10.01
CA LYS A 272 -13.75 -27.84 8.65
C LYS A 272 -12.55 -28.79 8.61
N GLU A 273 -11.48 -28.45 9.30
CA GLU A 273 -10.19 -29.15 9.19
C GLU A 273 -10.10 -30.37 10.10
N THR A 274 -10.88 -30.40 11.18
CA THR A 274 -10.99 -31.58 12.06
C THR A 274 -11.96 -32.62 11.50
N GLN A 275 -12.93 -32.21 10.67
CA GLN A 275 -14.01 -33.06 10.17
C GLN A 275 -14.79 -33.75 11.30
N PHE A 276 -14.81 -33.14 12.49
CA PHE A 276 -15.53 -33.69 13.61
C PHE A 276 -17.04 -33.69 13.32
N THR A 277 -17.68 -34.80 13.68
CA THR A 277 -19.11 -35.08 13.57
C THR A 277 -19.83 -34.88 14.90
N SER A 278 -19.12 -34.73 16.02
CA SER A 278 -19.69 -34.34 17.31
C SER A 278 -18.78 -33.40 18.11
N MET A 279 -19.36 -32.72 19.10
CA MET A 279 -18.63 -31.79 19.98
C MET A 279 -17.69 -32.53 20.94
N GLU A 280 -18.04 -33.75 21.34
CA GLU A 280 -17.24 -34.61 22.22
C GLU A 280 -15.85 -34.90 21.62
N GLN A 281 -15.73 -34.94 20.29
CA GLN A 281 -14.45 -35.18 19.62
C GLN A 281 -13.41 -34.06 19.88
N PHE A 282 -13.84 -32.87 20.32
CA PHE A 282 -12.91 -31.81 20.74
C PHE A 282 -12.14 -32.14 22.03
N TYR A 283 -12.66 -33.00 22.90
CA TYR A 283 -11.88 -33.52 24.03
C TYR A 283 -10.69 -34.37 23.55
N LEU A 284 -10.79 -34.96 22.36
CA LEU A 284 -9.73 -35.72 21.70
C LEU A 284 -8.79 -34.85 20.85
N LEU A 285 -8.95 -33.52 20.87
CA LEU A 285 -8.08 -32.61 20.14
C LEU A 285 -6.87 -32.20 20.99
N SER A 286 -5.73 -32.84 20.75
CA SER A 286 -4.50 -32.54 21.50
C SER A 286 -4.05 -31.08 21.34
N LYS A 287 -3.38 -30.52 22.35
CA LYS A 287 -2.78 -29.17 22.29
C LYS A 287 -1.83 -29.02 21.09
N THR A 288 -1.07 -30.06 20.77
CA THR A 288 -0.17 -30.09 19.60
C THR A 288 -0.96 -29.98 18.29
N LYS A 289 -2.04 -30.75 18.14
CA LYS A 289 -2.90 -30.68 16.96
C LYS A 289 -3.60 -29.32 16.87
N PHE A 290 -4.14 -28.80 17.97
CA PHE A 290 -4.73 -27.46 18.04
C PHE A 290 -3.76 -26.37 17.60
N THR A 291 -2.52 -26.45 18.08
CA THR A 291 -1.40 -25.56 17.68
C THR A 291 -1.09 -25.69 16.19
N SER A 292 -1.04 -26.91 15.64
CA SER A 292 -0.81 -27.15 14.21
C SER A 292 -1.92 -26.60 13.30
N LEU A 293 -3.13 -26.44 13.84
CA LEU A 293 -4.27 -25.81 13.16
C LEU A 293 -4.26 -24.28 13.28
N GLY A 294 -3.19 -23.67 13.79
CA GLY A 294 -3.05 -22.22 13.96
C GLY A 294 -3.57 -21.68 15.29
N GLY A 295 -3.94 -22.56 16.23
CA GLY A 295 -4.46 -22.19 17.54
C GLY A 295 -3.41 -21.68 18.53
N THR A 296 -2.11 -21.61 18.16
CA THR A 296 -1.03 -21.22 19.07
C THR A 296 -1.26 -19.86 19.72
N SER A 297 -1.62 -18.85 18.94
CA SER A 297 -1.83 -17.49 19.45
C SER A 297 -3.11 -17.39 20.29
N LEU A 298 -4.10 -18.24 20.04
CA LEU A 298 -5.34 -18.30 20.81
C LEU A 298 -5.08 -18.93 22.19
N LEU A 299 -4.30 -20.01 22.22
CA LEU A 299 -3.79 -20.61 23.46
C LEU A 299 -3.05 -19.55 24.30
N LEU A 300 -2.10 -18.84 23.70
CA LEU A 300 -1.35 -17.79 24.40
C LEU A 300 -2.26 -16.68 24.95
N TYR A 301 -3.24 -16.24 24.14
CA TYR A 301 -4.16 -15.18 24.53
C TYR A 301 -5.01 -15.56 25.75
N TYR A 302 -5.48 -16.81 25.82
CA TYR A 302 -6.26 -17.35 26.93
C TYR A 302 -5.41 -18.16 27.93
N LYS A 303 -4.12 -17.84 28.07
CA LYS A 303 -3.21 -18.43 29.06
C LYS A 303 -3.25 -19.97 29.10
N TYR A 304 -3.37 -20.60 27.93
CA TYR A 304 -3.44 -22.05 27.72
C TYR A 304 -4.66 -22.75 28.34
N ASP A 305 -5.72 -22.01 28.68
CA ASP A 305 -6.98 -22.56 29.17
C ASP A 305 -7.87 -23.01 27.98
N LEU A 306 -7.81 -24.31 27.66
CA LEU A 306 -8.63 -24.91 26.60
C LEU A 306 -10.12 -24.85 26.93
N HIS A 307 -10.50 -24.96 28.20
CA HIS A 307 -11.90 -24.85 28.61
C HIS A 307 -12.42 -23.46 28.27
N GLN A 308 -11.70 -22.40 28.66
CA GLN A 308 -12.09 -21.03 28.32
C GLN A 308 -12.17 -20.82 26.80
N ILE A 309 -11.20 -21.32 26.04
CA ILE A 309 -11.21 -21.22 24.58
C ILE A 309 -12.44 -21.88 23.99
N TYR A 310 -12.73 -23.12 24.38
CA TYR A 310 -13.86 -23.86 23.83
C TYR A 310 -15.21 -23.29 24.28
N SER A 311 -15.35 -22.80 25.51
CA SER A 311 -16.55 -22.07 25.95
C SER A 311 -16.78 -20.80 25.16
N ILE A 312 -15.73 -20.14 24.66
CA ILE A 312 -15.86 -18.93 23.84
C ILE A 312 -16.17 -19.27 22.37
N LEU A 313 -15.53 -20.29 21.81
CA LEU A 313 -15.80 -20.74 20.45
C LEU A 313 -17.20 -21.37 20.35
N PHE A 314 -17.60 -22.13 21.37
CA PHE A 314 -18.82 -22.94 21.40
C PHE A 314 -19.59 -22.72 22.70
N PRO A 315 -20.21 -21.53 22.87
CA PRO A 315 -20.85 -21.14 24.14
C PRO A 315 -22.05 -21.99 24.52
N ASP A 316 -22.70 -22.63 23.54
CA ASP A 316 -23.90 -23.43 23.75
C ASP A 316 -23.61 -24.88 24.21
N TYR A 317 -22.34 -25.31 24.17
CA TYR A 317 -21.95 -26.67 24.56
C TYR A 317 -21.42 -26.69 26.01
N PRO A 318 -21.95 -27.58 26.88
CA PRO A 318 -21.56 -27.64 28.30
C PRO A 318 -20.22 -28.35 28.49
N TRP A 319 -19.12 -27.63 28.24
CA TRP A 319 -17.77 -28.18 28.38
C TRP A 319 -17.47 -28.66 29.81
N ASN A 320 -17.02 -29.91 29.95
CA ASN A 320 -16.49 -30.43 31.19
C ASN A 320 -14.99 -30.08 31.28
N LYS A 321 -14.65 -29.20 32.22
CA LYS A 321 -13.29 -28.73 32.45
C LYS A 321 -12.31 -29.86 32.78
N GLU A 322 -12.74 -30.90 33.50
CA GLU A 322 -11.89 -32.01 33.93
C GLU A 322 -11.40 -32.85 32.74
N LEU A 323 -12.22 -32.94 31.68
CA LEU A 323 -11.89 -33.67 30.46
C LEU A 323 -10.91 -32.93 29.53
N LEU A 324 -10.62 -31.65 29.80
CA LEU A 324 -9.70 -30.82 29.00
C LEU A 324 -8.29 -30.73 29.60
N THR A 325 -7.99 -31.61 30.56
CA THR A 325 -6.68 -31.77 31.18
C THR A 325 -5.78 -32.70 30.35
N PRO A 326 -4.44 -32.53 30.38
CA PRO A 326 -3.52 -33.47 29.75
C PRO A 326 -3.71 -34.93 30.21
N GLU A 327 -4.05 -35.12 31.48
CA GLU A 327 -4.29 -36.42 32.10
C GLU A 327 -5.56 -37.08 31.55
N ALA A 328 -6.66 -36.33 31.45
CA ALA A 328 -7.88 -36.83 30.84
C ALA A 328 -7.67 -37.20 29.38
N PHE A 329 -6.91 -36.40 28.62
CA PHE A 329 -6.58 -36.72 27.22
C PHE A 329 -5.87 -38.08 27.08
N GLN A 330 -4.94 -38.42 28.00
CA GLN A 330 -4.28 -39.72 28.00
C GLN A 330 -5.26 -40.87 28.34
N GLN A 331 -6.20 -40.63 29.25
CA GLN A 331 -7.24 -41.61 29.58
C GLN A 331 -8.18 -41.85 28.39
N LEU A 332 -8.63 -40.78 27.73
CA LEU A 332 -9.54 -40.86 26.59
C LEU A 332 -8.91 -41.48 25.33
N THR A 333 -7.58 -41.43 25.20
CA THR A 333 -6.85 -42.04 24.09
C THR A 333 -6.40 -43.46 24.37
N ASN A 334 -6.55 -43.95 25.60
CA ASN A 334 -6.26 -45.32 25.95
C ASN A 334 -7.30 -46.25 25.29
N PRO A 335 -6.89 -47.25 24.48
CA PRO A 335 -7.82 -48.19 23.85
C PRO A 335 -8.77 -48.90 24.83
N LYS A 336 -8.39 -48.99 26.11
CA LYS A 336 -9.21 -49.59 27.16
C LYS A 336 -10.42 -48.73 27.56
N PHE A 337 -10.44 -47.45 27.23
CA PHE A 337 -11.59 -46.57 27.41
C PHE A 337 -12.52 -46.67 26.20
N GLU A 338 -13.08 -47.86 25.97
CA GLU A 338 -14.20 -48.04 25.05
C GLU A 338 -15.47 -47.49 25.72
N LYS A 339 -16.03 -46.43 25.13
CA LYS A 339 -17.29 -45.73 25.48
C LYS A 339 -17.15 -44.60 26.50
N ILE A 340 -16.74 -43.43 26.01
CA ILE A 340 -17.31 -42.19 26.53
C ILE A 340 -18.78 -42.21 26.11
N GLU A 341 -19.70 -42.37 27.06
CA GLU A 341 -21.12 -42.17 26.73
C GLU A 341 -21.28 -40.72 26.23
N PRO A 342 -21.91 -40.49 25.06
CA PRO A 342 -22.09 -39.14 24.55
C PRO A 342 -22.85 -38.32 25.60
N ILE A 343 -22.19 -37.29 26.13
CA ILE A 343 -22.71 -36.42 27.20
C ILE A 343 -24.01 -35.73 26.72
N SER A 344 -24.19 -35.60 25.40
CA SER A 344 -25.45 -35.16 24.82
C SER A 344 -25.84 -36.02 23.62
N LYS A 345 -26.95 -36.78 23.72
CA LYS A 345 -27.48 -37.54 22.57
C LYS A 345 -28.10 -36.65 21.47
N ASN A 346 -28.28 -35.34 21.72
CA ASN A 346 -29.10 -34.44 20.89
C ASN A 346 -28.41 -33.12 20.51
N PHE A 347 -27.10 -32.96 20.69
CA PHE A 347 -26.43 -31.72 20.30
C PHE A 347 -25.87 -31.81 18.88
N ASP A 348 -26.74 -31.56 17.90
CA ASP A 348 -26.30 -31.32 16.53
C ASP A 348 -25.43 -30.05 16.49
N PHE A 349 -24.37 -30.05 15.66
CA PHE A 349 -23.63 -28.83 15.38
C PHE A 349 -24.61 -27.72 14.99
N PRO A 350 -24.57 -26.54 15.65
CA PRO A 350 -25.49 -25.48 15.33
C PRO A 350 -25.37 -25.16 13.85
N LYS A 351 -26.48 -25.23 13.11
CA LYS A 351 -26.53 -24.75 11.73
C LYS A 351 -26.38 -23.22 11.77
N PHE A 352 -25.14 -22.74 11.76
CA PHE A 352 -24.85 -21.33 11.88
C PHE A 352 -25.32 -20.59 10.62
N LYS A 353 -26.47 -19.91 10.72
CA LYS A 353 -26.85 -18.89 9.75
C LYS A 353 -25.81 -17.78 9.84
N LYS A 354 -25.06 -17.52 8.76
CA LYS A 354 -24.15 -16.38 8.65
C LYS A 354 -24.91 -15.09 8.99
N LYS A 355 -24.82 -14.61 10.23
CA LYS A 355 -25.20 -13.23 10.53
C LYS A 355 -24.19 -12.37 9.79
N LYS A 356 -24.66 -11.55 8.84
CA LYS A 356 -23.81 -10.54 8.19
C LYS A 356 -23.26 -9.65 9.29
N SER A 357 -21.98 -9.82 9.65
CA SER A 357 -21.26 -8.93 10.56
C SER A 357 -21.36 -7.52 9.98
N LYS A 358 -22.07 -6.63 10.69
CA LYS A 358 -22.18 -5.20 10.34
C LYS A 358 -21.02 -4.39 10.93
N PHE A 359 -20.00 -5.02 11.50
CA PHE A 359 -18.87 -4.31 12.08
C PHE A 359 -18.07 -3.62 10.98
N LYS A 360 -18.25 -2.31 10.85
CA LYS A 360 -17.25 -1.45 10.21
C LYS A 360 -16.05 -1.44 11.14
N TYR A 361 -14.88 -1.76 10.60
CA TYR A 361 -13.60 -1.48 11.26
C TYR A 361 -13.45 0.05 11.34
N GLU A 362 -14.06 0.66 12.35
CA GLU A 362 -13.70 2.02 12.72
C GLU A 362 -12.23 1.94 13.13
N THR A 363 -11.40 2.74 12.47
CA THR A 363 -9.98 2.88 12.81
C THR A 363 -9.91 3.42 14.24
N PHE A 364 -9.81 2.53 15.22
CA PHE A 364 -9.66 2.92 16.62
C PHE A 364 -8.39 3.74 16.76
N ALA A 365 -8.55 5.01 17.14
CA ALA A 365 -7.45 5.78 17.71
C ALA A 365 -7.03 5.09 19.02
N PRO A 366 -5.72 4.87 19.26
CA PRO A 366 -5.27 4.06 20.38
C PRO A 366 -5.30 4.90 21.66
N THR A 367 -6.37 4.83 22.46
CA THR A 367 -6.41 5.53 23.75
C THR A 367 -6.08 4.66 24.96
N GLN A 368 -6.03 3.31 24.85
CA GLN A 368 -5.48 2.42 25.89
C GLN A 368 -5.00 1.08 25.29
N ILE A 369 -3.91 1.10 24.52
CA ILE A 369 -3.33 -0.14 23.98
C ILE A 369 -2.09 -0.47 24.80
N GLU A 370 -2.18 -1.52 25.63
CA GLU A 370 -0.98 -2.27 26.02
C GLU A 370 -0.25 -2.63 24.73
N THR A 371 0.97 -2.14 24.57
CA THR A 371 1.70 -2.35 23.33
C THR A 371 1.80 -3.86 23.04
N GLN A 372 1.83 -4.28 21.78
CA GLN A 372 2.10 -5.70 21.46
C GLN A 372 3.35 -6.20 22.17
N GLN A 373 4.31 -5.30 22.42
CA GLN A 373 5.51 -5.56 23.20
C GLN A 373 5.21 -5.82 24.68
N GLU A 374 4.36 -5.02 25.35
CA GLU A 374 3.92 -5.31 26.72
C GLU A 374 3.20 -6.65 26.84
N LEU A 375 2.31 -6.94 25.89
CA LEU A 375 1.60 -8.22 25.85
C LEU A 375 2.57 -9.39 25.63
N LEU A 376 3.55 -9.23 24.73
CA LEU A 376 4.65 -10.18 24.54
C LEU A 376 5.52 -10.33 25.80
N ASN A 377 5.80 -9.23 26.51
CA ASN A 377 6.58 -9.26 27.74
C ASN A 377 5.84 -10.00 28.84
N LYS A 378 4.55 -9.72 29.06
CA LYS A 378 3.70 -10.46 30.01
C LYS A 378 3.58 -11.94 29.66
N ILE A 379 3.50 -12.27 28.36
CA ILE A 379 3.51 -13.66 27.91
C ILE A 379 4.84 -14.33 28.29
N ASN A 380 5.98 -13.67 28.04
CA ASN A 380 7.29 -14.20 28.38
C ASN A 380 7.49 -14.34 29.90
N GLU A 381 6.92 -13.46 30.71
CA GLU A 381 6.94 -13.55 32.18
C GLU A 381 6.13 -14.75 32.69
N ASN A 382 4.99 -15.07 32.08
CA ASN A 382 4.19 -16.25 32.46
C ASN A 382 4.76 -17.58 31.93
N LEU A 383 5.69 -17.53 30.97
CA LEU A 383 6.38 -18.71 30.42
C LEU A 383 7.64 -19.09 31.21
N LYS A 384 8.19 -18.16 32.00
CA LYS A 384 9.21 -18.43 32.99
C LYS A 384 8.55 -18.98 34.25
#